data_AF-A0A818JD35-F1
#
_entry.id   AF-A0A818JD35-F1
#
_cell.length_a   1.000
_cell.length_b   1.000
_cell.length_c   1.000
_cell.angle_alpha   90.00
_cell.angle_beta   90.00
_cell.angle_gamma   90.00
#
_symmetry.space_group_name_H-M   'P 1'
#
loop_
_entity.id
_entity.type
_entity.pdbx_description
1 polymer ?
#
loop_
_entity_poly.entity_id
_entity_poly.type
_entity_poly.pdbx_seq_one_letter_code
_entity_poly.pdbx_strand_id
1 'polypeptide(L)'
;MSLNTRIKRKKELREEYIEQNGLIFQLPDETLLSIFKYLTIDELIIIAGVCKWFRRIAYDDEFWTTIDLTSKFYSNRVLLKFLRRFPRNCTEILKISGGLHHSTTGKPPPYTEQLNSLIQISYLNLRHLYLLQYDFHVNQTAIRNITCLPSNLNGLYLNKCEMLTTNLSGTLNFLQIPQKLLKNSTKKIFFQQLEILSFENSSCLKSESINYLIDLCPNLIELNLNGCFRIIPT
;
A
#
# COMPACT_ATOMS: atom_id res chain seq x y z
N MET A 1 8.01 48.70 8.50
CA MET A 1 7.19 48.06 9.56
C MET A 1 8.05 47.03 10.28
N SER A 2 8.33 47.20 11.56
CA SER A 2 9.34 46.38 12.27
C SER A 2 8.90 44.91 12.39
N LEU A 3 9.87 43.99 12.42
CA LEU A 3 9.62 42.54 12.55
C LEU A 3 8.79 42.20 13.81
N ASN A 4 9.01 42.94 14.90
CA ASN A 4 8.27 42.82 16.16
C ASN A 4 6.79 43.17 16.02
N THR A 5 6.44 44.15 15.17
CA THR A 5 5.05 44.55 14.94
C THR A 5 4.27 43.48 14.17
N ARG A 6 4.94 42.73 13.28
CA ARG A 6 4.34 41.60 12.55
C ARG A 6 4.12 40.37 13.44
N ILE A 7 5.07 40.06 14.32
CA ILE A 7 4.96 38.95 15.27
C ILE A 7 3.82 39.20 16.25
N LYS A 8 3.74 40.42 16.80
CA LYS A 8 2.67 40.82 17.73
C LYS A 8 1.28 40.69 17.10
N ARG A 9 1.09 41.24 15.89
CA ARG A 9 -0.19 41.18 15.18
C ARG A 9 -0.61 39.75 14.78
N LYS A 10 0.35 38.87 14.47
CA LYS A 10 0.07 37.44 14.24
C LYS A 10 -0.39 36.73 15.51
N LYS A 11 0.15 37.12 16.67
CA LYS A 11 -0.23 36.55 17.96
C LYS A 11 -1.63 37.01 18.37
N GLU A 12 -1.92 38.31 18.24
CA GLU A 12 -3.25 38.90 18.49
C GLU A 12 -4.33 38.28 17.60
N LEU A 13 -4.08 38.12 16.29
CA LEU A 13 -5.03 37.46 15.38
C LEU A 13 -5.25 35.97 15.71
N ARG A 14 -4.25 35.29 16.29
CA ARG A 14 -4.38 33.90 16.72
C ARG A 14 -5.22 33.82 17.99
N GLU A 15 -5.00 34.72 18.94
CA GLU A 15 -5.77 34.82 20.19
C GLU A 15 -7.25 35.16 19.91
N GLU A 16 -7.53 36.12 19.02
CA GLU A 16 -8.89 36.49 18.59
C GLU A 16 -9.59 35.34 17.84
N TYR A 17 -8.87 34.62 16.97
CA TYR A 17 -9.38 33.42 16.31
C TYR A 17 -9.66 32.30 17.31
N ILE A 18 -8.82 32.13 18.32
CA ILE A 18 -8.98 31.12 19.37
C ILE A 18 -10.24 31.39 20.22
N GLU A 19 -10.47 32.64 20.62
CA GLU A 19 -11.66 33.02 21.38
C GLU A 19 -12.95 32.79 20.58
N GLN A 20 -12.91 32.99 19.26
CA GLN A 20 -14.07 32.82 18.38
C GLN A 20 -14.31 31.37 17.94
N ASN A 21 -13.28 30.51 17.90
CA ASN A 21 -13.37 29.17 17.27
C ASN A 21 -13.28 27.98 18.25
N GLY A 22 -13.09 28.22 19.55
CA GLY A 22 -13.28 27.21 20.61
C GLY A 22 -12.00 26.59 21.20
N LEU A 23 -12.17 25.87 22.32
CA LEU A 23 -11.09 25.36 23.20
C LEU A 23 -10.05 24.49 22.48
N ILE A 24 -10.44 23.78 21.41
CA ILE A 24 -9.52 22.90 20.67
C ILE A 24 -8.35 23.68 20.02
N PHE A 25 -8.55 24.96 19.70
CA PHE A 25 -7.51 25.82 19.12
C PHE A 25 -6.51 26.35 20.15
N GLN A 26 -6.76 26.13 21.44
CA GLN A 26 -5.85 26.48 22.54
C GLN A 26 -4.87 25.35 22.84
N LEU A 27 -5.15 24.14 22.36
CA LEU A 27 -4.33 22.97 22.65
C LEU A 27 -2.96 23.07 21.95
N PRO A 28 -1.86 22.68 22.62
CA PRO A 28 -0.57 22.49 21.98
C PRO A 28 -0.63 21.41 20.88
N ASP A 29 0.27 21.50 19.91
CA ASP A 29 0.36 20.54 18.80
C ASP A 29 0.55 19.11 19.33
N GLU A 30 1.34 18.92 20.39
CA GLU A 30 1.61 17.61 21.01
C GLU A 30 0.35 16.99 21.63
N THR A 31 -0.55 17.84 22.17
CA THR A 31 -1.82 17.38 22.74
C THR A 31 -2.78 16.96 21.62
N LEU A 32 -2.86 17.74 20.55
CA LEU A 32 -3.65 17.36 19.38
C LEU A 32 -3.11 16.11 18.69
N LEU A 33 -1.78 15.96 18.60
CA LEU A 33 -1.15 14.75 18.08
C LEU A 33 -1.53 13.53 18.94
N SER A 34 -1.49 13.67 20.26
CA SER A 34 -1.95 12.63 21.19
C SER A 34 -3.42 12.26 21.02
N ILE A 35 -4.28 13.25 20.73
CA ILE A 35 -5.71 13.02 20.43
C ILE A 35 -5.87 12.32 19.08
N PHE A 36 -5.19 12.81 18.04
CA PHE A 36 -5.31 12.32 16.66
C PHE A 36 -4.80 10.88 16.51
N LYS A 37 -3.91 10.42 17.41
CA LYS A 37 -3.44 9.03 17.47
C LYS A 37 -4.55 7.99 17.64
N TYR A 38 -5.69 8.38 18.19
CA TYR A 38 -6.84 7.50 18.38
C TYR A 38 -7.80 7.48 17.19
N LEU A 39 -7.52 8.27 16.15
CA LEU A 39 -8.36 8.36 14.95
C LEU A 39 -7.96 7.33 13.91
N THR A 40 -8.96 6.86 13.19
CA THR A 40 -8.78 6.08 11.98
C THR A 40 -8.23 6.94 10.84
N ILE A 41 -7.68 6.29 9.80
CA ILE A 41 -7.18 6.99 8.60
C ILE A 41 -8.29 7.82 7.94
N ASP A 42 -9.52 7.31 7.90
CA ASP A 42 -10.66 8.03 7.34
C ASP A 42 -10.94 9.32 8.12
N GLU A 43 -10.90 9.27 9.44
CA GLU A 43 -11.08 10.43 10.32
C GLU A 43 -9.93 11.43 10.20
N LEU A 44 -8.68 10.96 10.10
CA LEU A 44 -7.52 11.81 9.85
C LEU A 44 -7.65 12.58 8.52
N ILE A 45 -8.16 11.92 7.47
CA ILE A 45 -8.41 12.58 6.17
C ILE A 45 -9.47 13.68 6.30
N ILE A 46 -10.52 13.44 7.08
CA ILE A 46 -11.59 14.42 7.35
C ILE A 46 -11.01 15.60 8.14
N ILE A 47 -10.29 15.33 9.22
CA ILE A 47 -9.66 16.36 10.07
C ILE A 47 -8.65 17.19 9.27
N ALA A 48 -7.88 16.57 8.38
CA ALA A 48 -6.97 17.29 7.49
C ALA A 48 -7.68 18.25 6.51
N GLY A 49 -9.00 18.14 6.37
CA GLY A 49 -9.86 19.04 5.62
C GLY A 49 -10.25 20.32 6.37
N VAL A 50 -10.25 20.31 7.71
CA VAL A 50 -10.84 21.38 8.55
C VAL A 50 -10.10 22.71 8.41
N CYS A 51 -8.79 22.72 8.66
CA CYS A 51 -7.96 23.93 8.53
C CYS A 51 -6.50 23.56 8.23
N LYS A 52 -5.67 24.55 7.86
CA LYS A 52 -4.25 24.32 7.54
C LYS A 52 -3.45 23.76 8.72
N TRP A 53 -3.82 24.14 9.94
CA TRP A 53 -3.15 23.68 11.16
C TRP A 53 -3.46 22.22 11.45
N PHE A 54 -4.74 21.83 11.44
CA PHE A 54 -5.17 20.44 11.58
C PHE A 54 -4.62 19.57 10.46
N ARG A 55 -4.55 20.09 9.23
CA ARG A 55 -3.89 19.40 8.11
C ARG A 55 -2.43 19.08 8.40
N ARG A 56 -1.68 20.03 8.98
CA ARG A 56 -0.27 19.80 9.32
C ARG A 56 -0.14 18.68 10.36
N ILE A 57 -0.96 18.71 11.40
CA ILE A 57 -0.90 17.72 12.49
C ILE A 57 -1.41 16.35 12.00
N ALA A 58 -2.53 16.30 11.27
CA ALA A 58 -3.08 15.04 10.77
C ALA A 58 -2.19 14.33 9.73
N TYR A 59 -1.24 15.04 9.13
CA TYR A 59 -0.22 14.48 8.23
C TYR A 59 1.15 14.31 8.90
N ASP A 60 1.21 14.35 10.23
CA ASP A 60 2.41 13.98 10.96
C ASP A 60 2.81 12.54 10.68
N ASP A 61 4.10 12.29 10.47
CA ASP A 61 4.64 11.02 9.99
C ASP A 61 4.28 9.84 10.92
N GLU A 62 4.11 10.08 12.23
CA GLU A 62 3.77 9.04 13.22
C GLU A 62 2.46 8.31 12.90
N PHE A 63 1.50 9.00 12.26
CA PHE A 63 0.20 8.42 11.92
C PHE A 63 0.20 7.58 10.65
N TRP A 64 1.23 7.73 9.80
CA TRP A 64 1.24 7.17 8.44
C TRP A 64 2.28 6.06 8.26
N THR A 65 2.83 5.55 9.37
CA THR A 65 3.67 4.34 9.40
C THR A 65 2.94 3.12 8.85
N THR A 66 1.63 3.01 9.16
CA THR A 66 0.73 2.00 8.62
C THR A 66 -0.45 2.67 7.92
N ILE A 67 -0.64 2.36 6.64
CA ILE A 67 -1.78 2.80 5.84
C ILE A 67 -2.68 1.59 5.57
N ASP A 68 -3.83 1.53 6.25
CA ASP A 68 -4.84 0.50 6.06
C ASP A 68 -6.09 1.07 5.36
N LEU A 69 -6.23 0.76 4.08
CA LEU A 69 -7.38 1.13 3.24
C LEU A 69 -8.28 -0.08 2.96
N THR A 70 -8.22 -1.12 3.79
CA THR A 70 -9.01 -2.36 3.59
C THR A 70 -10.39 -2.30 4.21
N SER A 71 -10.66 -1.34 5.10
CA SER A 71 -11.97 -1.13 5.73
C SER A 71 -13.09 -0.78 4.73
N LYS A 72 -12.71 -0.24 3.57
CA LYS A 72 -13.62 0.21 2.52
C LYS A 72 -13.11 -0.22 1.16
N PHE A 73 -14.03 -0.33 0.22
CA PHE A 73 -13.74 -0.70 -1.15
C PHE A 73 -13.49 0.54 -1.99
N TYR A 74 -12.25 0.69 -2.44
CA TYR A 74 -11.81 1.80 -3.28
C TYR A 74 -11.45 1.32 -4.67
N SER A 75 -11.98 2.01 -5.70
CA SER A 75 -11.49 1.79 -7.07
C SER A 75 -10.01 2.21 -7.18
N ASN A 76 -9.27 1.61 -8.11
CA ASN A 76 -7.86 1.96 -8.34
C ASN A 76 -7.66 3.46 -8.60
N ARG A 77 -8.62 4.13 -9.25
CA ARG A 77 -8.57 5.58 -9.47
C ARG A 77 -8.60 6.38 -8.17
N VAL A 78 -9.38 5.93 -7.19
CA VAL A 78 -9.48 6.56 -5.87
C VAL A 78 -8.23 6.26 -5.04
N LEU A 79 -7.76 5.01 -5.03
CA LEU A 79 -6.50 4.63 -4.39
C LEU A 79 -5.32 5.46 -4.89
N LEU A 80 -5.20 5.61 -6.21
CA LEU A 80 -4.18 6.44 -6.84
C LEU A 80 -4.25 7.93 -6.41
N LYS A 81 -5.42 8.45 -6.04
CA LYS A 81 -5.54 9.82 -5.51
C LYS A 81 -5.07 9.90 -4.05
N PHE A 82 -5.46 8.92 -3.24
CA PHE A 82 -5.07 8.83 -1.84
C PHE A 82 -3.56 8.65 -1.67
N LEU A 83 -2.98 7.67 -2.36
CA LEU A 83 -1.54 7.36 -2.27
C LEU A 83 -0.65 8.53 -2.76
N ARG A 84 -1.16 9.38 -3.66
CA ARG A 84 -0.44 10.60 -4.06
C ARG A 84 -0.47 11.70 -3.00
N ARG A 85 -1.41 11.66 -2.05
CA ARG A 85 -1.58 12.68 -1.02
C ARG A 85 -0.95 12.28 0.31
N PHE A 86 -0.90 10.98 0.62
CA PHE A 86 -0.38 10.51 1.90
C PHE A 86 1.14 10.68 2.02
N PRO A 87 1.66 10.83 3.26
CA PRO A 87 3.09 10.72 3.52
C PRO A 87 3.60 9.37 2.99
N ARG A 88 4.77 9.40 2.37
CA ARG A 88 5.31 8.25 1.63
C ARG A 88 6.59 7.69 2.25
N ASN A 89 7.39 8.58 2.84
CA ASN A 89 8.70 8.24 3.36
C ASN A 89 8.61 7.57 4.74
N CYS A 90 7.55 7.78 5.52
CA CYS A 90 7.40 7.12 6.82
C CYS A 90 6.59 5.81 6.75
N THR A 91 5.94 5.52 5.63
CA THR A 91 5.05 4.35 5.51
C THR A 91 5.84 3.07 5.32
N GLU A 92 5.72 2.17 6.28
CA GLU A 92 6.33 0.84 6.28
C GLU A 92 5.33 -0.26 5.92
N ILE A 93 4.04 -0.05 6.22
CA ILE A 93 2.97 -1.01 5.98
C ILE A 93 1.88 -0.37 5.13
N LEU A 94 1.55 -1.00 3.99
CA LEU A 94 0.45 -0.58 3.13
C LEU A 94 -0.51 -1.74 2.92
N LYS A 95 -1.79 -1.52 3.24
CA LYS A 95 -2.86 -2.47 3.01
C LYS A 95 -3.92 -1.85 2.11
N ILE A 96 -4.18 -2.49 0.98
CA ILE A 96 -5.18 -2.04 0.01
C ILE A 96 -6.07 -3.20 -0.41
N SER A 97 -7.35 -2.91 -0.63
CA SER A 97 -8.33 -3.89 -1.08
C SER A 97 -8.93 -3.49 -2.43
N GLY A 98 -8.89 -4.43 -3.38
CA GLY A 98 -9.69 -4.41 -4.58
C GLY A 98 -11.10 -4.81 -4.20
N GLY A 99 -12.00 -3.86 -4.05
CA GLY A 99 -13.35 -4.24 -3.63
C GLY A 99 -14.10 -5.05 -4.67
N LEU A 100 -14.86 -6.04 -4.22
CA LEU A 100 -15.98 -6.59 -4.98
C LEU A 100 -16.99 -5.46 -5.18
N HIS A 101 -16.79 -4.62 -6.20
CA HIS A 101 -17.88 -3.76 -6.66
C HIS A 101 -19.08 -4.67 -6.95
N HIS A 102 -20.30 -4.18 -6.75
CA HIS A 102 -21.55 -4.75 -7.27
C HIS A 102 -21.55 -4.78 -8.82
N SER A 103 -20.47 -5.30 -9.42
CA SER A 103 -20.41 -5.76 -10.79
C SER A 103 -21.32 -6.98 -10.86
N THR A 104 -22.15 -7.02 -11.89
CA THR A 104 -23.01 -8.13 -12.27
C THR A 104 -22.27 -9.49 -12.38
N THR A 105 -20.94 -9.49 -12.31
CA THR A 105 -20.06 -10.66 -12.41
C THR A 105 -19.48 -11.15 -11.07
N GLY A 106 -19.57 -10.39 -9.98
CA GLY A 106 -19.01 -10.78 -8.67
C GLY A 106 -17.49 -10.98 -8.63
N LYS A 107 -16.73 -10.40 -9.57
CA LYS A 107 -15.28 -10.57 -9.69
C LYS A 107 -14.48 -9.42 -9.07
N PRO A 108 -13.29 -9.68 -8.50
CA PRO A 108 -12.40 -8.65 -8.00
C PRO A 108 -11.89 -7.74 -9.13
N PRO A 109 -11.52 -6.47 -8.84
CA PRO A 109 -11.02 -5.54 -9.84
C PRO A 109 -9.57 -5.88 -10.20
N PRO A 110 -9.11 -5.54 -11.42
CA PRO A 110 -7.75 -5.80 -11.83
C PRO A 110 -6.75 -4.99 -10.99
N TYR A 111 -5.65 -5.62 -10.56
CA TYR A 111 -4.48 -4.87 -10.08
C TYR A 111 -3.73 -4.26 -11.27
N THR A 112 -3.50 -2.95 -11.27
CA THR A 112 -3.01 -2.21 -12.44
C THR A 112 -1.55 -1.78 -12.31
N GLU A 113 -0.82 -1.76 -13.43
CA GLU A 113 0.57 -1.28 -13.51
C GLU A 113 0.74 0.11 -12.89
N GLN A 114 -0.20 1.02 -13.13
CA GLN A 114 -0.11 2.39 -12.59
C GLN A 114 -0.13 2.44 -11.06
N LEU A 115 -0.90 1.53 -10.43
CA LEU A 115 -0.96 1.44 -8.98
C LEU A 115 0.35 0.89 -8.45
N ASN A 116 0.84 -0.17 -9.09
CA ASN A 116 2.09 -0.81 -8.76
C ASN A 116 3.31 0.13 -8.90
N SER A 117 3.45 0.82 -10.03
CA SER A 117 4.53 1.79 -10.27
C SER A 117 4.48 2.96 -9.29
N LEU A 118 3.28 3.44 -8.94
CA LEU A 118 3.13 4.48 -7.93
C LEU A 118 3.68 3.98 -6.59
N ILE A 119 3.26 2.80 -6.14
CA ILE A 119 3.70 2.22 -4.87
C ILE A 119 5.23 2.08 -4.87
N GLN A 120 5.78 1.47 -5.92
CA GLN A 120 7.23 1.24 -6.06
C GLN A 120 8.07 2.53 -6.03
N ILE A 121 7.64 3.58 -6.74
CA ILE A 121 8.41 4.83 -6.86
C ILE A 121 8.22 5.72 -5.62
N SER A 122 7.03 5.68 -5.03
CA SER A 122 6.65 6.60 -3.97
C SER A 122 7.02 6.09 -2.58
N TYR A 123 6.79 4.81 -2.29
CA TYR A 123 6.86 4.24 -0.95
C TYR A 123 8.16 3.45 -0.77
N LEU A 124 9.27 4.18 -0.70
CA LEU A 124 10.62 3.59 -0.71
C LEU A 124 10.97 2.81 0.56
N ASN A 125 10.34 3.17 1.69
CA ASN A 125 10.52 2.52 2.99
C ASN A 125 9.48 1.43 3.27
N LEU A 126 8.66 1.07 2.27
CA LEU A 126 7.64 0.04 2.40
C LEU A 126 8.28 -1.33 2.61
N ARG A 127 7.93 -1.98 3.73
CA ARG A 127 8.39 -3.31 4.12
C ARG A 127 7.29 -4.36 4.00
N HIS A 128 6.04 -3.99 4.25
CA HIS A 128 4.92 -4.92 4.19
C HIS A 128 3.80 -4.41 3.28
N LEU A 129 3.44 -5.22 2.29
CA LEU A 129 2.37 -4.91 1.35
C LEU A 129 1.28 -5.98 1.44
N TYR A 130 0.05 -5.54 1.72
CA TYR A 130 -1.13 -6.37 1.76
C TYR A 130 -2.05 -5.99 0.60
N LEU A 131 -2.26 -6.92 -0.31
CA LEU A 131 -3.21 -6.81 -1.43
C LEU A 131 -4.36 -7.78 -1.16
N LEU A 132 -5.55 -7.24 -0.96
CA LEU A 132 -6.75 -8.01 -0.69
C LEU A 132 -7.67 -7.97 -1.90
N GLN A 133 -8.24 -9.11 -2.30
CA GLN A 133 -9.30 -9.19 -3.30
C GLN A 133 -8.96 -8.52 -4.64
N TYR A 134 -7.76 -8.72 -5.15
CA TYR A 134 -7.38 -8.24 -6.48
C TYR A 134 -7.41 -9.36 -7.52
N ASP A 135 -7.80 -9.00 -8.73
CA ASP A 135 -7.67 -9.83 -9.91
C ASP A 135 -6.35 -9.54 -10.63
N PHE A 136 -5.55 -10.57 -10.86
CA PHE A 136 -4.31 -10.50 -11.62
C PHE A 136 -4.42 -11.20 -13.00
N HIS A 137 -5.62 -11.60 -13.44
CA HIS A 137 -5.92 -12.32 -14.68
C HIS A 137 -5.94 -11.45 -15.96
N VAL A 138 -6.09 -10.11 -15.86
CA VAL A 138 -6.62 -9.32 -16.98
C VAL A 138 -5.58 -8.99 -18.07
N ASN A 139 -5.54 -9.81 -19.12
CA ASN A 139 -4.77 -9.68 -20.37
C ASN A 139 -3.26 -9.93 -20.25
N GLN A 140 -2.62 -10.37 -21.35
CA GLN A 140 -1.17 -10.58 -21.47
C GLN A 140 -0.33 -9.34 -21.07
N THR A 141 -0.96 -8.17 -20.97
CA THR A 141 -0.37 -6.95 -20.41
C THR A 141 -0.39 -6.92 -18.88
N ALA A 142 -1.40 -7.47 -18.18
CA ALA A 142 -1.41 -7.54 -16.72
C ALA A 142 -0.50 -8.61 -16.11
N ILE A 143 -0.03 -9.56 -16.91
CA ILE A 143 1.11 -10.39 -16.54
C ILE A 143 2.33 -9.51 -16.18
N ARG A 144 2.44 -8.28 -16.72
CA ARG A 144 3.46 -7.29 -16.33
C ARG A 144 3.12 -6.49 -15.06
N ASN A 145 1.95 -6.67 -14.44
CA ASN A 145 1.52 -5.77 -13.37
C ASN A 145 2.09 -6.12 -12.00
N ILE A 146 2.53 -7.37 -11.77
CA ILE A 146 3.18 -7.81 -10.51
C ILE A 146 4.69 -7.89 -10.65
N THR A 147 5.19 -7.76 -11.87
CA THR A 147 6.61 -7.89 -12.20
C THR A 147 7.47 -6.76 -11.67
N CYS A 148 6.88 -5.80 -10.96
CA CYS A 148 7.52 -4.62 -10.42
C CYS A 148 7.05 -4.32 -8.97
N LEU A 149 6.77 -5.34 -8.15
CA LEU A 149 6.55 -5.09 -6.72
C LEU A 149 7.82 -4.46 -6.09
N PRO A 150 7.68 -3.64 -5.03
CA PRO A 150 8.84 -3.02 -4.40
C PRO A 150 9.85 -4.06 -3.92
N SER A 151 11.12 -3.89 -4.29
CA SER A 151 12.20 -4.83 -3.97
C SER A 151 12.60 -4.84 -2.49
N ASN A 152 12.18 -3.82 -1.73
CA ASN A 152 12.50 -3.62 -0.32
C ASN A 152 11.49 -4.29 0.64
N LEU A 153 10.58 -5.12 0.10
CA LEU A 153 9.57 -5.78 0.91
C LEU A 153 10.18 -6.92 1.74
N ASN A 154 9.88 -6.91 3.04
CA ASN A 154 10.05 -8.03 3.96
C ASN A 154 8.85 -8.97 3.94
N GLY A 155 7.63 -8.44 3.70
CA GLY A 155 6.40 -9.23 3.67
C GLY A 155 5.47 -8.85 2.53
N LEU A 156 4.99 -9.86 1.81
CA LEU A 156 3.97 -9.73 0.78
C LEU A 156 2.78 -10.63 1.11
N TYR A 157 1.60 -10.02 1.23
CA TYR A 157 0.38 -10.71 1.61
C TYR A 157 -0.67 -10.54 0.53
N LEU A 158 -1.08 -11.65 -0.07
CA LEU A 158 -2.07 -11.73 -1.13
C LEU A 158 -3.25 -12.53 -0.58
N ASN A 159 -4.33 -11.84 -0.19
CA ASN A 159 -5.49 -12.49 0.43
C ASN A 159 -6.71 -12.43 -0.49
N LYS A 160 -7.33 -13.59 -0.77
CA LYS A 160 -8.48 -13.71 -1.69
C LYS A 160 -8.21 -13.13 -3.08
N CYS A 161 -6.96 -13.21 -3.55
CA CYS A 161 -6.57 -12.70 -4.84
C CYS A 161 -6.72 -13.79 -5.92
N GLU A 162 -7.18 -13.38 -7.11
CA GLU A 162 -7.33 -14.26 -8.26
C GLU A 162 -6.08 -14.18 -9.16
N MET A 163 -5.48 -15.33 -9.50
CA MET A 163 -4.22 -15.42 -10.25
C MET A 163 -4.33 -16.35 -11.46
N LEU A 164 -3.54 -16.07 -12.52
CA LEU A 164 -3.50 -16.89 -13.74
C LEU A 164 -3.19 -18.38 -13.47
N THR A 165 -4.09 -19.25 -13.93
CA THR A 165 -3.97 -20.72 -13.85
C THR A 165 -3.21 -21.35 -15.02
N THR A 166 -2.40 -20.60 -15.77
CA THR A 166 -1.81 -21.11 -17.01
C THR A 166 -0.56 -21.96 -16.75
N ASN A 167 -0.52 -23.14 -17.38
CA ASN A 167 0.50 -24.18 -17.30
C ASN A 167 1.94 -23.63 -17.37
N LEU A 168 2.77 -24.02 -16.40
CA LEU A 168 4.25 -24.02 -16.34
C LEU A 168 5.04 -22.72 -16.65
N SER A 169 4.44 -21.72 -17.28
CA SER A 169 5.07 -20.44 -17.64
C SER A 169 4.48 -19.26 -16.83
N GLY A 170 3.28 -19.44 -16.26
CA GLY A 170 2.54 -18.38 -15.60
C GLY A 170 3.17 -17.88 -14.29
N THR A 171 3.76 -18.77 -13.48
CA THR A 171 4.34 -18.38 -12.17
C THR A 171 5.70 -17.72 -12.32
N LEU A 172 6.54 -18.23 -13.24
CA LEU A 172 7.71 -17.51 -13.67
C LEU A 172 7.30 -16.12 -14.16
N ASN A 173 6.25 -16.01 -14.99
CA ASN A 173 5.75 -14.72 -15.49
C ASN A 173 5.16 -13.80 -14.41
N PHE A 174 4.50 -14.34 -13.39
CA PHE A 174 3.89 -13.63 -12.25
C PHE A 174 4.94 -12.88 -11.42
N LEU A 175 6.13 -13.47 -11.28
CA LEU A 175 7.29 -12.89 -10.58
C LEU A 175 8.42 -12.46 -11.54
N GLN A 176 8.24 -12.57 -12.87
CA GLN A 176 9.28 -12.24 -13.86
C GLN A 176 9.27 -10.75 -14.17
N ILE A 177 10.39 -10.10 -13.91
CA ILE A 177 10.72 -8.79 -14.47
C ILE A 177 10.60 -8.80 -16.02
N PRO A 178 10.19 -7.68 -16.66
CA PRO A 178 10.14 -7.56 -18.12
C PRO A 178 11.44 -8.02 -18.80
N GLN A 179 11.32 -8.91 -19.80
CA GLN A 179 12.41 -9.54 -20.55
C GLN A 179 13.46 -8.56 -21.16
N LYS A 180 13.18 -7.26 -21.19
CA LYS A 180 14.15 -6.23 -21.61
C LYS A 180 15.32 -6.03 -20.62
N LEU A 181 15.15 -6.33 -19.33
CA LEU A 181 16.20 -6.24 -18.31
C LEU A 181 17.04 -7.52 -18.18
N LEU A 182 16.58 -8.63 -18.78
CA LEU A 182 17.16 -9.96 -18.67
C LEU A 182 18.33 -10.24 -19.62
N LYS A 183 18.64 -9.33 -20.55
CA LYS A 183 19.60 -9.62 -21.62
C LYS A 183 21.07 -9.57 -21.19
N ASN A 184 21.44 -9.02 -20.03
CA ASN A 184 22.85 -8.73 -19.73
C ASN A 184 23.34 -8.91 -18.28
N SER A 185 22.67 -9.67 -17.40
CA SER A 185 23.20 -9.85 -16.03
C SER A 185 22.95 -11.24 -15.44
N THR A 186 24.05 -11.94 -15.16
CA THR A 186 24.15 -13.25 -14.48
C THR A 186 23.99 -13.17 -12.96
N LYS A 187 23.37 -12.10 -12.43
CA LYS A 187 23.00 -11.99 -11.01
C LYS A 187 21.51 -11.71 -10.90
N LYS A 188 20.71 -12.77 -10.93
CA LYS A 188 19.28 -12.72 -10.62
C LYS A 188 19.12 -13.06 -9.15
N ILE A 189 19.04 -12.03 -8.31
CA ILE A 189 18.69 -12.25 -6.91
C ILE A 189 17.52 -11.31 -6.63
N PHE A 190 16.32 -11.86 -6.75
CA PHE A 190 15.07 -11.13 -6.60
C PHE A 190 14.60 -11.27 -5.16
N PHE A 191 13.82 -10.29 -4.67
CA PHE A 191 13.25 -10.22 -3.32
C PHE A 191 14.18 -10.77 -2.22
N GLN A 192 15.45 -10.36 -2.22
CA GLN A 192 16.45 -10.83 -1.26
C GLN A 192 16.03 -10.60 0.19
N GLN A 193 15.17 -9.62 0.44
CA GLN A 193 14.74 -9.23 1.78
C GLN A 193 13.40 -9.84 2.16
N LEU A 194 12.72 -10.53 1.24
CA LEU A 194 11.38 -11.06 1.48
C LEU A 194 11.48 -12.30 2.35
N GLU A 195 10.99 -12.16 3.57
CA GLU A 195 10.96 -13.19 4.60
C GLU A 195 9.58 -13.85 4.66
N ILE A 196 8.51 -13.12 4.32
CA ILE A 196 7.13 -13.57 4.43
C ILE A 196 6.42 -13.45 3.08
N LEU A 197 5.85 -14.57 2.63
CA LEU A 197 4.99 -14.62 1.46
C LEU A 197 3.71 -15.36 1.80
N SER A 198 2.58 -14.66 1.71
CA SER A 198 1.26 -15.23 1.99
C SER A 198 0.36 -15.16 0.77
N PHE A 199 -0.32 -16.27 0.48
CA PHE A 199 -1.33 -16.40 -0.56
C PHE A 199 -2.69 -16.81 -0.01
N GLU A 200 -2.99 -16.44 1.24
CA GLU A 200 -4.20 -16.85 1.94
C GLU A 200 -5.48 -16.75 1.08
N ASN A 201 -6.26 -17.83 0.99
CA ASN A 201 -7.50 -17.93 0.22
C ASN A 201 -7.38 -17.51 -1.26
N SER A 202 -6.17 -17.50 -1.82
CA SER A 202 -5.93 -17.09 -3.21
C SER A 202 -5.89 -18.29 -4.15
N SER A 203 -6.35 -18.10 -5.39
CA SER A 203 -6.36 -19.16 -6.41
C SER A 203 -5.01 -19.20 -7.14
N CYS A 204 -3.89 -19.36 -6.41
CA CYS A 204 -2.60 -18.84 -6.86
C CYS A 204 -1.60 -19.84 -7.45
N LEU A 205 -1.49 -21.07 -6.94
CA LEU A 205 -0.28 -21.87 -7.16
C LEU A 205 -0.60 -23.30 -7.58
N LYS A 206 0.06 -23.75 -8.66
CA LYS A 206 0.28 -25.18 -8.94
C LYS A 206 1.50 -25.65 -8.15
N SER A 207 1.64 -26.95 -7.92
CA SER A 207 2.81 -27.52 -7.22
C SER A 207 4.15 -27.08 -7.85
N GLU A 208 4.22 -27.09 -9.17
CA GLU A 208 5.41 -26.70 -9.96
C GLU A 208 5.86 -25.24 -9.72
N SER A 209 4.90 -24.36 -9.44
CA SER A 209 5.10 -22.93 -9.16
C SER A 209 5.92 -22.68 -7.89
N ILE A 210 5.78 -23.57 -6.91
CA ILE A 210 6.41 -23.47 -5.60
C ILE A 210 7.93 -23.68 -5.71
N ASN A 211 8.37 -24.55 -6.61
CA ASN A 211 9.79 -24.83 -6.83
C ASN A 211 10.58 -23.58 -7.24
N TYR A 212 9.94 -22.64 -7.93
CA TYR A 212 10.58 -21.38 -8.33
C TYR A 212 10.64 -20.33 -7.20
N LEU A 213 9.86 -20.48 -6.12
CA LEU A 213 9.89 -19.53 -5.00
C LEU A 213 11.25 -19.54 -4.30
N ILE A 214 11.93 -20.68 -4.26
CA ILE A 214 13.26 -20.84 -3.66
C ILE A 214 14.28 -19.97 -4.40
N ASP A 215 14.24 -19.96 -5.73
CA ASP A 215 15.14 -19.14 -6.56
C ASP A 215 14.80 -17.64 -6.50
N LEU A 216 13.52 -17.31 -6.26
CA LEU A 216 13.01 -15.95 -6.31
C LEU A 216 13.03 -15.22 -4.97
N CYS A 217 13.00 -15.95 -3.86
CA CYS A 217 12.95 -15.42 -2.50
C CYS A 217 13.88 -16.27 -1.60
N PRO A 218 15.21 -16.14 -1.73
CA PRO A 218 16.17 -17.04 -1.09
C PRO A 218 16.16 -16.96 0.45
N ASN A 219 15.63 -15.88 1.01
CA ASN A 219 15.55 -15.65 2.45
C ASN A 219 14.12 -15.84 3.00
N LEU A 220 13.26 -16.55 2.26
CA LEU A 220 11.88 -16.80 2.69
C LEU A 220 11.85 -17.70 3.94
N ILE A 221 11.25 -17.18 5.02
CA ILE A 221 11.10 -17.85 6.33
C ILE A 221 9.68 -18.39 6.49
N GLU A 222 8.67 -17.63 6.03
CA GLU A 222 7.27 -17.98 6.16
C GLU A 222 6.58 -18.02 4.79
N LEU A 223 6.00 -19.17 4.47
CA LEU A 223 5.13 -19.36 3.31
C LEU A 223 3.74 -19.78 3.78
N ASN A 224 2.76 -18.88 3.64
CA ASN A 224 1.38 -19.15 4.03
C ASN A 224 0.53 -19.46 2.80
N LEU A 225 0.00 -20.69 2.75
CA LEU A 225 -0.85 -21.22 1.67
C LEU A 225 -2.25 -21.60 2.15
N ASN A 226 -2.68 -21.07 3.30
CA ASN A 226 -3.96 -21.41 3.89
C ASN A 226 -5.11 -21.07 2.93
N GLY A 227 -6.03 -22.01 2.73
CA GLY A 227 -7.17 -21.82 1.83
C GLY A 227 -6.82 -21.81 0.34
N CYS A 228 -5.58 -22.14 -0.05
CA CYS A 228 -5.22 -22.36 -1.45
C CYS A 228 -5.70 -23.74 -1.92
N PHE A 229 -6.87 -23.79 -2.55
CA PHE A 229 -7.54 -25.04 -2.98
C PHE A 229 -7.05 -25.63 -4.31
N ARG A 230 -6.03 -25.02 -4.96
CA ARG A 230 -5.48 -25.46 -6.27
C ARG A 230 -4.08 -26.09 -6.20
N ILE A 231 -3.54 -26.28 -5.00
CA ILE A 231 -2.28 -27.00 -4.80
C ILE A 231 -2.59 -28.50 -4.92
N ILE A 232 -2.67 -28.98 -6.16
CA ILE A 232 -2.82 -30.41 -6.43
C ILE A 232 -1.40 -31.00 -6.44
N PRO A 233 -1.07 -31.96 -5.55
CA PRO A 233 0.17 -32.71 -5.67
C PRO A 233 0.12 -33.51 -6.97
N THR A 234 1.11 -33.29 -7.83
CA THR A 234 1.39 -34.14 -9.00
C THR A 234 2.02 -35.44 -8.54
#